data_AF-A0A4Z0ALP8-F1
#
_entry.id   AF-A0A4Z0ALP8-F1
#
_cell.length_a   1.000
_cell.length_b   1.000
_cell.length_c   1.000
_cell.angle_alpha   90.00
_cell.angle_beta   90.00
_cell.angle_gamma   90.00
#
_symmetry.space_group_name_H-M   'P 1'
#
loop_
_entity.id
_entity.type
_entity.pdbx_description
1 polymer ?
#
loop_
_entity_poly.entity_id
_entity_poly.type
_entity_poly.pdbx_seq_one_letter_code
_entity_poly.pdbx_strand_id
1 'polypeptide(L)'
;MSLLGDWRRGYALRKLTGIFEGFGEPPQGEQYQRNTRAIGHWLDHLRTSSPLDITHALLKQMKDARRRGDVQRFNAQTVLLELMVDSNLALDLATYSAFVCAVSRRQAGS
;
A
#
# COMPACT_ATOMS: atom_id res chain seq x y z
N MET A 1 5.67 11.93 13.11
CA MET A 1 6.03 10.99 12.02
C MET A 1 7.32 11.49 11.38
N SER A 2 8.30 10.61 11.12
CA SER A 2 9.56 11.02 10.48
C SER A 2 9.37 11.09 8.97
N LEU A 3 9.76 12.22 8.35
CA LEU A 3 9.73 12.42 6.90
C LEU A 3 10.46 11.29 6.14
N LEU A 4 11.53 10.76 6.72
CA LEU A 4 12.29 9.64 6.17
C LEU A 4 11.47 8.34 6.19
N GLY A 5 10.71 8.11 7.27
CA GLY A 5 9.81 6.96 7.39
C GLY A 5 8.67 7.01 6.37
N ASP A 6 8.09 8.19 6.16
CA ASP A 6 7.02 8.40 5.18
C ASP A 6 7.52 8.20 3.74
N TRP A 7 8.72 8.69 3.43
CA TRP A 7 9.34 8.48 2.13
C TRP A 7 9.69 7.00 1.89
N ARG A 8 10.32 6.33 2.86
CA ARG A 8 10.69 4.90 2.78
C ARG A 8 9.46 4.02 2.56
N ARG A 9 8.38 4.28 3.31
CA ARG A 9 7.10 3.57 3.18
C ARG A 9 6.47 3.80 1.80
N GLY A 10 6.38 5.07 1.38
CA GLY A 10 5.85 5.40 0.06
C GLY A 10 6.62 4.74 -1.08
N TYR A 11 7.95 4.68 -0.95
CA TYR A 11 8.83 4.02 -1.92
C TYR A 11 8.63 2.51 -1.94
N ALA A 12 8.56 1.86 -0.78
CA ALA A 12 8.31 0.42 -0.68
C ALA A 12 6.95 0.04 -1.30
N LEU A 13 5.89 0.81 -1.04
CA LEU A 13 4.57 0.60 -1.65
C LEU A 13 4.60 0.75 -3.17
N ARG A 14 5.35 1.73 -3.70
CA ARG A 14 5.52 1.87 -5.16
C ARG A 14 6.25 0.68 -5.78
N LYS A 15 7.26 0.14 -5.08
CA LYS A 15 8.01 -1.02 -5.56
C LYS A 15 7.16 -2.29 -5.56
N LEU A 16 6.37 -2.50 -4.51
CA LEU A 16 5.38 -3.59 -4.49
C LEU A 16 4.37 -3.43 -5.63
N THR A 17 3.78 -2.23 -5.78
CA THR A 17 2.84 -1.94 -6.87
C THR A 17 3.42 -2.31 -8.24
N GLY A 18 4.67 -1.95 -8.52
CA GLY A 18 5.33 -2.29 -9.78
C GLY A 18 5.52 -3.78 -10.02
N ILE A 19 5.71 -4.58 -8.96
CA ILE A 19 5.74 -6.05 -9.07
C ILE A 19 4.34 -6.56 -9.46
N PHE A 20 3.28 -5.98 -8.87
CA PHE A 20 1.90 -6.35 -9.19
C PHE A 20 1.46 -5.92 -10.60
N GLU A 21 1.92 -4.77 -11.07
CA GLU A 21 1.71 -4.31 -12.46
C GLU A 21 2.30 -5.29 -13.49
N GLY A 22 3.35 -6.05 -13.10
CA GLY A 22 4.08 -6.98 -13.96
C GLY A 22 3.54 -8.42 -14.01
N PHE A 23 2.49 -8.77 -13.25
CA PHE A 23 1.92 -10.14 -13.25
C PHE A 23 1.02 -10.46 -14.48
N GLY A 24 1.12 -9.69 -15.56
CA GLY A 24 0.36 -9.94 -16.80
C GLY A 24 0.68 -11.29 -17.47
N GLU A 25 1.85 -11.86 -17.19
CA GLU A 25 2.24 -13.22 -17.58
C GLU A 25 2.81 -13.99 -16.38
N PRO A 26 2.57 -15.31 -16.27
CA PRO A 26 3.11 -16.12 -15.18
C PRO A 26 4.65 -16.09 -15.23
N PRO A 27 5.32 -15.56 -14.20
CA PRO A 27 6.77 -15.45 -14.21
C PRO A 27 7.40 -16.85 -14.17
N GLN A 28 8.24 -17.16 -15.16
CA GLN A 28 8.92 -18.46 -15.23
C GLN A 28 10.08 -18.52 -14.22
N GLY A 29 10.16 -19.63 -13.48
CA GLY A 29 11.30 -20.08 -12.66
C GLY A 29 12.06 -18.99 -11.88
N GLU A 30 13.14 -18.48 -12.48
CA GLU A 30 14.00 -17.47 -11.87
C GLU A 30 13.29 -16.14 -11.59
N GLN A 31 12.39 -15.71 -12.48
CA GLN A 31 11.66 -14.46 -12.30
C GLN A 31 10.70 -14.54 -11.12
N TYR A 32 10.08 -15.71 -10.91
CA TYR A 32 9.23 -15.95 -9.75
C TYR A 32 10.02 -15.85 -8.45
N GLN A 33 11.16 -16.53 -8.34
CA GLN A 33 12.00 -16.47 -7.14
C GLN A 33 12.53 -15.06 -6.84
N ARG A 34 12.93 -14.32 -7.89
CA ARG A 34 13.37 -12.91 -7.75
C ARG A 34 12.23 -12.03 -7.25
N ASN A 35 11.03 -12.20 -7.81
CA ASN A 35 9.84 -11.46 -7.39
C ASN A 35 9.48 -11.77 -5.92
N THR A 36 9.48 -13.04 -5.50
CA THR A 36 9.20 -13.42 -4.11
C THR A 36 10.19 -12.81 -3.12
N ARG A 37 11.49 -12.83 -3.44
CA ARG A 37 12.52 -12.18 -2.60
C ARG A 37 12.32 -10.66 -2.53
N ALA A 38 12.02 -10.03 -3.67
CA ALA A 38 11.77 -8.60 -3.73
C ALA A 38 10.52 -8.22 -2.90
N ILE A 39 9.45 -9.00 -3.01
CA ILE A 39 8.23 -8.81 -2.20
C ILE A 39 8.58 -8.89 -0.72
N GLY A 40 9.26 -9.94 -0.26
CA GLY A 40 9.68 -10.09 1.14
C GLY A 40 10.48 -8.91 1.65
N HIS A 41 11.49 -8.48 0.88
CA HIS A 41 12.32 -7.31 1.22
C HIS A 41 11.49 -6.02 1.37
N TRP A 42 10.57 -5.75 0.45
CA TRP A 42 9.74 -4.54 0.55
C TRP A 42 8.69 -4.63 1.66
N LEU A 43 8.18 -5.83 1.98
CA LEU A 43 7.29 -6.04 3.12
C LEU A 43 8.00 -5.82 4.46
N ASP A 44 9.26 -6.25 4.59
CA ASP A 44 10.04 -5.98 5.81
C ASP A 44 10.26 -4.47 6.05
N HIS A 45 10.37 -3.68 4.97
CA HIS A 45 10.41 -2.21 5.06
C HIS A 45 9.08 -1.60 5.55
N LEU A 46 7.96 -2.30 5.39
CA LEU A 46 6.64 -1.84 5.82
C LEU A 46 6.30 -2.28 7.24
N ARG A 47 6.83 -3.41 7.72
CA ARG A 47 6.56 -3.97 9.06
C ARG A 47 6.82 -3.01 10.23
N THR A 48 7.71 -2.03 10.05
CA THR A 48 7.98 -1.01 11.07
C THR A 48 6.97 0.15 11.07
N SER A 49 6.03 0.17 10.11
CA SER A 49 4.98 1.19 9.99
C SER A 49 3.67 0.68 10.58
N SER A 50 2.85 1.59 11.11
CA SER A 50 1.51 1.20 11.57
C SER A 50 0.62 0.82 10.38
N PRO A 51 -0.37 -0.08 10.57
CA PRO A 51 -1.34 -0.40 9.52
C PRO A 51 -2.08 0.83 9.00
N LEU A 52 -2.37 1.80 9.88
CA LEU A 52 -2.97 3.08 9.51
C LEU A 52 -2.10 3.86 8.52
N ASP A 53 -0.79 3.96 8.78
CA ASP A 53 0.14 4.72 7.94
C ASP A 53 0.35 4.07 6.56
N ILE A 54 0.32 2.73 6.53
CA ILE A 54 0.36 1.93 5.30
C ILE A 54 -0.91 2.18 4.50
N THR A 55 -2.09 2.01 5.10
CA THR A 55 -3.37 2.26 4.43
C THR A 55 -3.47 3.69 3.92
N HIS A 56 -3.11 4.68 4.75
CA HIS A 56 -3.15 6.09 4.35
C HIS A 56 -2.24 6.38 3.15
N ALA A 57 -1.01 5.86 3.18
CA ALA A 57 -0.05 6.06 2.09
C ALA A 57 -0.50 5.37 0.80
N LEU A 58 -1.04 4.15 0.87
CA LEU A 58 -1.52 3.42 -0.30
C LEU A 58 -2.75 4.09 -0.92
N LEU A 59 -3.74 4.48 -0.11
CA LEU A 59 -4.93 5.22 -0.58
C LEU A 59 -4.56 6.56 -1.24
N LYS A 60 -3.53 7.25 -0.72
CA LYS A 60 -3.00 8.46 -1.37
C LYS A 60 -2.46 8.15 -2.77
N GLN A 61 -1.68 7.08 -2.92
CA GLN A 61 -1.14 6.67 -4.22
C GLN A 61 -2.24 6.22 -5.19
N MET A 62 -3.28 5.53 -4.70
CA MET A 62 -4.46 5.14 -5.49
C MET A 62 -5.23 6.35 -6.01
N LYS A 63 -5.42 7.36 -5.15
CA LYS A 63 -6.05 8.64 -5.55
C LYS A 63 -5.25 9.33 -6.65
N ASP A 64 -3.92 9.31 -6.55
CA ASP A 64 -3.03 9.88 -7.57
C ASP A 64 -3.08 9.10 -8.89
N ALA A 65 -3.09 7.76 -8.86
CA ALA A 65 -3.22 6.91 -10.04
C ALA A 65 -4.56 7.15 -10.75
N ARG A 66 -5.67 7.17 -9.99
CA ARG A 66 -7.01 7.48 -10.49
C ARG A 66 -7.07 8.86 -11.14
N ARG A 67 -6.46 9.87 -10.51
CA ARG A 67 -6.41 11.24 -11.07
C ARG A 67 -5.65 11.30 -12.40
N ARG A 68 -4.64 10.45 -12.58
CA ARG A 68 -3.83 10.36 -13.81
C ARG A 68 -4.45 9.47 -14.89
N GLY A 69 -5.56 8.79 -14.61
CA GLY A 69 -6.15 7.81 -15.52
C GLY A 69 -5.32 6.53 -15.66
N ASP A 70 -4.41 6.26 -14.72
CA ASP A 70 -3.55 5.08 -14.74
C ASP A 70 -4.31 3.87 -14.17
N VAL A 71 -5.14 3.26 -15.01
CA VAL A 71 -6.03 2.15 -14.64
C VAL A 71 -5.24 0.91 -14.22
N GLN A 72 -4.13 0.60 -14.91
CA GLN A 72 -3.29 -0.55 -14.58
C GLN A 72 -2.71 -0.41 -13.17
N ARG A 73 -2.11 0.75 -12.86
CA ARG A 73 -1.58 1.03 -11.53
C ARG A 73 -2.66 1.01 -10.46
N PHE A 74 -3.81 1.63 -10.74
CA PHE A 74 -4.92 1.65 -9.80
C PHE A 74 -5.41 0.23 -9.45
N ASN A 75 -5.52 -0.65 -10.45
CA ASN A 75 -5.90 -2.04 -10.24
C ASN A 75 -4.83 -2.81 -9.44
N ALA A 76 -3.54 -2.64 -9.79
CA ALA A 76 -2.44 -3.24 -9.03
C ALA A 76 -2.42 -2.78 -7.56
N GLN A 77 -2.72 -1.51 -7.30
CA GLN A 77 -2.81 -0.96 -5.94
C GLN A 77 -4.04 -1.46 -5.18
N THR A 78 -5.15 -1.73 -5.88
CA THR A 78 -6.34 -2.35 -5.28
C THR A 78 -6.02 -3.76 -4.80
N VAL A 79 -5.43 -4.59 -5.67
CA VAL A 79 -5.00 -5.95 -5.31
C VAL A 79 -3.96 -5.92 -4.18
N LEU A 80 -3.01 -4.98 -4.23
CA LEU A 80 -2.02 -4.81 -3.17
C LEU A 80 -2.69 -4.46 -1.83
N LEU A 81 -3.71 -3.60 -1.83
CA LEU A 81 -4.44 -3.23 -0.62
C LEU A 81 -5.17 -4.46 -0.03
N GLU A 82 -5.88 -5.23 -0.85
CA GLU A 82 -6.57 -6.46 -0.42
C GLU A 82 -5.59 -7.44 0.24
N LEU A 83 -4.46 -7.72 -0.41
CA LEU A 83 -3.44 -8.62 0.15
C LEU A 83 -2.82 -8.11 1.45
N MET A 84 -2.63 -6.80 1.57
CA MET A 84 -2.13 -6.20 2.82
C MET A 84 -3.15 -6.29 3.95
N VAL A 85 -4.44 -6.14 3.65
CA VAL A 85 -5.53 -6.32 4.63
C VAL A 85 -5.59 -7.76 5.08
N ASP A 86 -5.59 -8.72 4.15
CA ASP A 86 -5.60 -10.16 4.46
C ASP A 86 -4.38 -10.58 5.28
N SER A 87 -3.25 -9.90 5.09
CA SER A 87 -2.00 -10.14 5.85
C SER A 87 -1.90 -9.35 7.16
N ASN A 88 -2.94 -8.63 7.58
CA ASN A 88 -2.96 -7.75 8.76
C ASN A 88 -1.89 -6.62 8.74
N LEU A 89 -1.43 -6.22 7.56
CA LEU A 89 -0.47 -5.13 7.36
C LEU A 89 -1.16 -3.79 7.05
N ALA A 90 -2.41 -3.82 6.60
CA ALA A 90 -3.23 -2.64 6.34
C ALA A 90 -4.60 -2.77 7.00
N LEU A 91 -5.24 -1.64 7.26
CA LEU A 91 -6.65 -1.57 7.65
C LEU A 91 -7.54 -1.71 6.42
N ASP A 92 -8.66 -2.42 6.58
CA ASP A 92 -9.75 -2.39 5.61
C ASP A 92 -10.37 -0.98 5.52
N LEU A 93 -11.10 -0.74 4.43
CA LEU A 93 -11.64 0.59 4.16
C LEU A 93 -12.65 1.07 5.20
N ALA A 94 -13.45 0.16 5.78
CA ALA A 94 -14.45 0.53 6.79
C ALA A 94 -13.77 0.94 8.10
N THR A 95 -12.80 0.14 8.57
CA THR A 95 -11.99 0.44 9.76
C THR A 95 -11.21 1.74 9.59
N TYR A 96 -10.56 1.93 8.43
CA TYR A 96 -9.85 3.16 8.12
C TYR A 96 -10.78 4.38 8.13
N SER A 97 -11.95 4.27 7.48
CA SER A 97 -12.92 5.38 7.42
C SER A 97 -13.47 5.73 8.80
N ALA A 98 -13.77 4.73 9.62
CA ALA A 98 -14.22 4.93 11.00
C ALA A 98 -13.16 5.67 11.84
N PHE A 99 -11.87 5.30 11.68
CA PHE A 99 -10.76 5.97 12.35
C PHE A 99 -10.66 7.44 11.95
N VAL A 100 -10.66 7.75 10.64
CA VAL A 100 -10.58 9.12 10.15
C VAL A 100 -11.76 9.96 10.65
N CYS A 101 -12.99 9.42 10.61
CA CYS A 101 -14.17 10.09 11.13
C CYS A 101 -14.10 10.34 12.64
N ALA A 102 -13.52 9.43 13.41
CA ALA A 102 -13.32 9.61 14.86
C ALA A 102 -12.30 10.72 15.16
N VAL A 103 -11.20 10.78 14.40
CA VAL A 103 -10.19 11.85 14.54
C VAL A 103 -10.78 13.21 14.17
N SER A 104 -11.51 13.32 13.06
CA SER A 104 -12.15 14.57 12.63
C SER A 104 -13.14 15.09 13.67
N ARG A 105 -13.95 14.22 14.27
CA ARG A 105 -14.91 14.61 15.33
C ARG A 105 -14.23 15.15 16.58
N ARG A 106 -13.07 14.61 16.96
CA ARG A 106 -12.29 15.12 18.11
C ARG A 106 -11.71 16.51 17.85
N GLN A 107 -11.32 16.80 16.61
CA GLN A 107 -10.79 18.12 16.25
C GLN A 107 -11.87 19.20 16.15
N ALA A 108 -13.11 18.84 15.80
CA ALA A 108 -14.22 19.79 15.70
C ALA A 108 -14.86 20.16 17.06
N GLY A 109 -14.52 19.44 18.14
CA GLY A 109 -15.03 19.66 19.50
C GLY A 109 -14.04 20.35 20.45
N SER A 110 -12.90 20.83 19.94
CA SER A 110 -11.92 21.70 20.63
C SER A 110 -12.00 23.11 20.07
#